data_AF-A0A1F6D8J9-F1
#
_entry.id   AF-A0A1F6D8J9-F1
#
_cell.length_a   1.000
_cell.length_b   1.000
_cell.length_c   1.000
_cell.angle_alpha   90.00
_cell.angle_beta   90.00
_cell.angle_gamma   90.00
#
_symmetry.space_group_name_H-M   'P 1'
#
loop_
_entity.id
_entity.type
_entity.pdbx_description
1 polymer ?
#
loop_
_entity_poly.entity_id
_entity_poly.type
_entity_poly.pdbx_seq_one_letter_code
_entity_poly.pdbx_strand_id
1 'polypeptide(L)'
;MANSTKEPKKEKFDFETMKAAAAHKDPAVRKQAFIEYFERFQEFPSYLFDNQSKIDENLYQTMQDLLKDPATTKEMHKGIEALLDRLPS
;
A
#
# COMPACT_ATOMS: atom_id res chain seq x y z
N MET A 1 42.33 -8.27 13.90
CA MET A 1 41.68 -7.15 13.17
C MET A 1 40.19 -7.29 13.37
N ALA A 2 39.53 -6.24 13.84
CA ALA A 2 38.16 -6.28 14.37
C ALA A 2 37.10 -6.61 13.31
N ASN A 3 36.09 -7.36 13.74
CA ASN A 3 34.85 -7.69 13.04
C ASN A 3 34.16 -6.43 12.47
N SER A 4 33.60 -6.56 11.27
CA SER A 4 32.57 -5.64 10.77
C SER A 4 31.52 -6.44 10.01
N THR A 5 30.69 -7.16 10.76
CA THR A 5 29.37 -7.61 10.33
C THR A 5 28.54 -6.38 9.99
N LYS A 6 28.47 -6.02 8.71
CA LYS A 6 27.49 -5.05 8.21
C LYS A 6 26.13 -5.74 8.21
N GLU A 7 25.44 -5.69 9.34
CA GLU A 7 24.00 -5.95 9.37
C GLU A 7 23.35 -4.99 8.36
N PRO A 8 22.54 -5.46 7.40
CA PRO A 8 21.80 -4.57 6.54
C PRO A 8 20.89 -3.75 7.45
N LYS A 9 21.15 -2.44 7.55
CA LYS A 9 20.23 -1.50 8.20
C LYS A 9 18.89 -1.73 7.53
N LYS A 10 17.94 -2.37 8.22
CA LYS A 10 16.54 -2.35 7.82
C LYS A 10 16.19 -0.87 7.70
N GLU A 11 16.09 -0.37 6.47
CA GLU A 11 15.64 0.99 6.21
C GLU A 11 14.38 1.18 7.04
N LYS A 12 14.40 2.17 7.93
CA LYS A 12 13.21 2.54 8.68
C LYS A 12 12.15 2.87 7.63
N PHE A 13 11.04 2.15 7.68
CA PHE A 13 9.96 2.40 6.74
C PHE A 13 9.44 3.83 6.95
N ASP A 14 9.55 4.65 5.91
CA ASP A 14 9.20 6.07 5.98
C ASP A 14 7.70 6.25 5.71
N PHE A 15 6.93 6.25 6.80
CA PHE A 15 5.47 6.38 6.72
C PHE A 15 5.03 7.73 6.14
N GLU A 16 5.82 8.79 6.31
CA GLU A 16 5.49 10.11 5.76
C GLU A 16 5.59 10.11 4.23
N THR A 17 6.66 9.53 3.70
CA THR A 17 6.87 9.33 2.27
C THR A 17 5.80 8.41 1.68
N MET A 18 5.46 7.33 2.39
CA MET A 18 4.38 6.42 1.98
C MET A 18 3.03 7.14 1.93
N LYS A 19 2.72 7.97 2.94
CA LYS A 19 1.48 8.77 2.97
C LYS A 19 1.43 9.77 1.82
N ALA A 20 2.55 10.44 1.53
CA ALA A 20 2.63 11.36 0.40
C ALA A 20 2.45 10.64 -0.95
N ALA A 21 3.05 9.45 -1.11
CA ALA A 21 2.90 8.64 -2.31
C ALA A 21 1.47 8.08 -2.48
N ALA A 22 0.83 7.66 -1.38
CA ALA A 22 -0.55 7.20 -1.36
C ALA A 22 -1.56 8.31 -1.74
N ALA A 23 -1.27 9.57 -1.38
CA ALA A 23 -2.06 10.75 -1.76
C ALA A 23 -1.60 11.42 -3.07
N HIS A 24 -0.65 10.81 -3.80
CA HIS A 24 -0.10 11.39 -5.02
C HIS A 24 -1.13 11.41 -6.16
N LYS A 25 -1.08 12.43 -7.02
CA LYS A 25 -2.04 12.56 -8.15
C LYS A 25 -1.85 11.50 -9.24
N ASP A 26 -0.62 11.03 -9.40
CA ASP A 26 -0.27 9.97 -10.36
C ASP A 26 -0.71 8.58 -9.85
N PRO A 27 -1.60 7.87 -10.56
CA PRO A 27 -2.03 6.52 -10.20
C PRO A 27 -0.89 5.50 -10.14
N ALA A 28 0.15 5.65 -10.97
CA ALA A 28 1.28 4.73 -10.97
C ALA A 28 2.07 4.82 -9.67
N VAL A 29 2.29 6.04 -9.17
CA VAL A 29 2.96 6.28 -7.87
C VAL A 29 2.13 5.69 -6.73
N ARG A 30 0.80 5.89 -6.73
CA ARG A 30 -0.08 5.31 -5.71
C ARG A 30 -0.05 3.78 -5.73
N LYS A 31 -0.14 3.17 -6.92
CA LYS A 31 -0.04 1.71 -7.08
C LYS A 31 1.25 1.16 -6.50
N GLN A 32 2.38 1.76 -6.87
CA GLN A 32 3.68 1.29 -6.42
C GLN A 32 3.80 1.39 -4.90
N ALA A 33 3.36 2.50 -4.32
CA ALA A 33 3.29 2.67 -2.87
C ALA A 33 2.46 1.56 -2.19
N PHE A 34 1.33 1.19 -2.77
CA PHE A 34 0.46 0.13 -2.25
C PHE A 34 1.09 -1.26 -2.35
N ILE A 35 1.76 -1.55 -3.46
CA ILE A 35 2.51 -2.81 -3.65
C ILE A 35 3.62 -2.90 -2.61
N GLU A 36 4.46 -1.87 -2.50
CA GLU A 36 5.57 -1.85 -1.54
C GLU A 36 5.08 -1.98 -0.09
N TYR A 37 3.95 -1.35 0.23
CA TYR A 37 3.32 -1.49 1.54
C TYR A 37 2.82 -2.92 1.78
N PHE A 38 2.09 -3.49 0.80
CA PHE A 38 1.57 -4.84 0.91
C PHE A 38 2.69 -5.88 0.99
N GLU A 39 3.76 -5.76 0.24
CA GLU A 39 4.91 -6.68 0.33
C GLU A 39 5.52 -6.69 1.73
N ARG A 40 5.56 -5.53 2.40
CA ARG A 40 6.12 -5.40 3.76
C ARG A 40 5.17 -5.85 4.87
N PHE A 41 3.89 -5.52 4.76
CA PHE A 41 2.92 -5.67 5.86
C PHE A 41 1.80 -6.69 5.56
N GLN A 42 1.70 -7.17 4.33
CA GLN A 42 0.67 -8.09 3.84
C GLN A 42 -0.75 -7.56 4.05
N GLU A 43 -0.90 -6.25 4.14
CA GLU A 43 -2.17 -5.52 4.25
C GLU A 43 -2.10 -4.25 3.39
N PHE A 44 -3.24 -3.63 3.09
CA PHE A 44 -3.27 -2.36 2.35
C PHE A 44 -3.35 -1.17 3.30
N PRO A 45 -2.68 -0.04 2.98
CA PRO A 45 -2.53 1.09 3.89
C PRO A 45 -3.78 1.99 3.93
N SER A 46 -4.95 1.42 4.23
CA SER A 46 -6.22 2.15 4.24
C SER A 46 -6.29 3.26 5.30
N TYR A 47 -5.55 3.10 6.40
CA TYR A 47 -5.42 4.11 7.45
C TYR A 47 -4.71 5.40 7.00
N LEU A 48 -4.03 5.39 5.84
CA LEU A 48 -3.47 6.59 5.24
C LEU A 48 -4.54 7.51 4.64
N PHE A 49 -5.78 7.03 4.53
CA PHE A 49 -6.90 7.71 3.89
C PHE A 49 -8.05 7.96 4.87
N ASP A 50 -8.83 9.01 4.61
CA ASP A 50 -10.01 9.32 5.41
C ASP A 50 -11.22 8.51 4.93
N ASN A 51 -11.35 7.29 5.46
CA ASN A 51 -12.43 6.37 5.14
C ASN A 51 -13.51 6.31 6.25
N GLN A 52 -13.68 7.37 7.04
CA GLN A 52 -14.59 7.33 8.20
C GLN A 52 -16.07 7.29 7.80
N SER A 53 -16.44 7.92 6.68
CA SER A 53 -17.84 7.98 6.23
C SER A 53 -18.06 7.40 4.84
N LYS A 54 -17.05 7.45 3.98
CA LYS A 54 -17.05 6.86 2.64
C LYS A 54 -15.62 6.48 2.27
N ILE A 55 -15.48 5.52 1.36
CA ILE A 55 -14.17 5.20 0.80
C ILE A 55 -13.55 6.40 0.07
N ASP A 56 -12.27 6.66 0.34
CA ASP A 56 -11.48 7.66 -0.39
C ASP A 56 -11.33 7.27 -1.86
N GLU A 57 -11.49 8.25 -2.75
CA GLU A 57 -11.51 8.01 -4.19
C GLU A 57 -10.14 7.52 -4.71
N ASN A 58 -9.03 8.04 -4.17
CA ASN A 58 -7.69 7.60 -4.57
C ASN A 58 -7.45 6.16 -4.13
N LEU A 59 -7.84 5.83 -2.89
CA LEU A 59 -7.79 4.47 -2.37
C LEU A 59 -8.61 3.52 -3.24
N TYR A 60 -9.86 3.87 -3.53
CA TYR A 60 -10.74 3.06 -4.37
C TYR A 60 -10.18 2.87 -5.79
N GLN A 61 -9.77 3.95 -6.44
CA GLN A 61 -9.17 3.90 -7.79
C GLN A 61 -7.93 3.01 -7.80
N THR A 62 -7.01 3.18 -6.85
CA THR A 62 -5.79 2.37 -6.78
C THR A 62 -6.11 0.88 -6.58
N MET A 63 -7.09 0.54 -5.74
CA MET A 63 -7.55 -0.86 -5.61
C MET A 63 -8.16 -1.40 -6.91
N GLN A 64 -9.01 -0.63 -7.58
CA GLN A 64 -9.58 -1.02 -8.87
C GLN A 64 -8.49 -1.21 -9.93
N ASP A 65 -7.49 -0.33 -9.95
CA ASP A 65 -6.41 -0.44 -10.90
C ASP A 65 -5.49 -1.63 -10.61
N LEU A 66 -5.32 -2.02 -9.34
CA LEU A 66 -4.60 -3.23 -8.94
C LEU A 66 -5.38 -4.49 -9.33
N LEU A 67 -6.70 -4.54 -9.12
CA LEU A 67 -7.53 -5.68 -9.53
C LEU A 67 -7.54 -5.93 -11.04
N LYS A 68 -7.35 -4.87 -11.84
CA LYS A 68 -7.24 -4.94 -13.30
C LYS A 68 -5.83 -5.22 -13.79
N ASP A 69 -4.84 -5.11 -12.91
CA ASP A 69 -3.44 -5.25 -13.27
C ASP A 69 -3.03 -6.73 -13.26
N PRO A 70 -2.51 -7.27 -14.38
CA PRO A 70 -2.16 -8.68 -14.47
C PRO A 70 -0.93 -9.07 -13.64
N ALA A 71 -0.14 -8.09 -13.17
CA ALA A 71 1.00 -8.33 -12.29
C ALA A 71 0.58 -8.51 -10.82
N THR A 72 -0.67 -8.22 -10.48
CA THR A 72 -1.18 -8.32 -9.11
C THR A 72 -1.33 -9.78 -8.68
N THR A 73 -0.84 -10.11 -7.49
CA THR A 73 -0.87 -11.49 -6.98
C THR A 73 -2.25 -11.85 -6.40
N LYS A 74 -2.52 -13.16 -6.26
CA LYS A 74 -3.74 -13.65 -5.61
C LYS A 74 -3.88 -13.15 -4.16
N GLU A 75 -2.77 -12.98 -3.45
CA GLU A 75 -2.75 -12.48 -2.07
C GLU A 75 -3.15 -11.01 -2.01
N MET A 76 -2.64 -10.20 -2.94
CA MET A 76 -3.06 -8.81 -3.08
C MET A 76 -4.54 -8.69 -3.45
N HIS A 77 -5.07 -9.54 -4.34
CA HIS A 77 -6.50 -9.56 -4.64
C HIS A 77 -7.33 -9.82 -3.38
N LYS A 78 -6.96 -10.83 -2.59
CA LYS A 78 -7.62 -11.12 -1.31
C LYS A 78 -7.50 -9.97 -0.32
N GLY A 79 -6.36 -9.30 -0.27
CA GLY A 79 -6.15 -8.12 0.56
C GLY A 79 -7.06 -6.95 0.17
N ILE A 80 -7.26 -6.73 -1.14
CA ILE A 80 -8.17 -5.72 -1.66
C ILE A 80 -9.62 -6.07 -1.32
N GLU A 81 -10.03 -7.32 -1.55
CA GLU A 81 -11.37 -7.79 -1.21
C GLU A 81 -11.66 -7.65 0.30
N ALA A 82 -10.71 -8.08 1.14
CA ALA A 82 -10.84 -7.96 2.59
C ALA A 82 -10.86 -6.50 3.07
N LEU A 83 -10.17 -5.60 2.36
CA LEU A 83 -10.23 -4.18 2.65
C LEU A 83 -11.58 -3.59 2.26
N LEU A 84 -12.07 -3.88 1.05
CA LEU A 84 -13.37 -3.40 0.57
C LEU A 84 -14.52 -3.84 1.48
N ASP A 85 -14.48 -5.06 2.00
CA ASP A 85 -15.48 -5.59 2.95
C ASP A 85 -15.51 -4.84 4.28
N ARG A 86 -14.37 -4.26 4.71
CA ARG A 86 -14.24 -3.51 5.97
C ARG A 86 -14.58 -2.03 5.83
N LEU A 87 -14.53 -1.48 4.62
CA LEU A 87 -14.73 -0.04 4.39
C LEU A 87 -16.22 0.28 4.24
N PRO A 88 -16.66 1.46 4.71
CA PRO A 88 -18.05 1.89 4.51
C PRO A 88 -18.32 2.05 3.00
N SER A 89 -19.37 1.37 2.52
CA SER A 89 -19.89 1.47 1.15
C SER A 89 -20.80 2.68 0.97
#